data_AF-A0A7K2MAM0-F1
#
_entry.id   AF-A0A7K2MAM0-F1
#
_cell.length_a   1.000
_cell.length_b   1.000
_cell.length_c   1.000
_cell.angle_alpha   90.00
_cell.angle_beta   90.00
_cell.angle_gamma   90.00
#
_symmetry.space_group_name_H-M   'P 1'
#
loop_
_entity.id
_entity.type
_entity.pdbx_description
1 polymer ?
#
loop_
_entity_poly.entity_id
_entity_poly.type
_entity_poly.pdbx_seq_one_letter_code
_entity_poly.pdbx_strand_id
1 'polypeptide(L)'
;MHFTSERSLDGGVVERAFVLGEVPGILWTPPSASASAPAPLILLGHPPLGLRRMYPRLAERARHVAADGYAAATIELPGSGDRPRWPALDQARAELRGAMEAGEPVGEGLVDA
;
A
#
# COMPACT_ATOMS: atom_id res chain seq x y z
N MET A 1 -14.32 4.44 -5.24
CA MET A 1 -13.71 4.03 -3.96
C MET A 1 -14.83 3.63 -3.03
N HIS A 2 -14.77 2.42 -2.47
CA HIS A 2 -15.79 1.90 -1.56
C HIS A 2 -15.11 1.50 -0.25
N PHE A 3 -15.54 2.07 0.87
CA PHE A 3 -15.05 1.69 2.18
C PHE A 3 -15.67 0.36 2.61
N THR A 4 -14.84 -0.56 3.11
CA THR A 4 -15.24 -1.92 3.52
C THR A 4 -15.23 -2.10 5.04
N SER A 5 -14.48 -1.26 5.75
CA SER A 5 -14.52 -1.16 7.21
C SER A 5 -14.02 0.20 7.67
N GLU A 6 -14.39 0.57 8.88
CA GLU A 6 -13.92 1.78 9.55
C GLU A 6 -13.65 1.46 11.02
N ARG A 7 -12.58 2.02 11.58
CA ARG A 7 -12.33 2.02 13.02
C ARG A 7 -11.52 3.23 13.45
N SER A 8 -11.68 3.61 14.71
CA SER A 8 -10.80 4.58 15.36
C SER A 8 -9.57 3.88 15.95
N LEU A 9 -8.41 4.50 15.80
CA LEU A 9 -7.16 4.10 16.43
C LEU A 9 -6.80 5.12 17.54
N ASP A 10 -5.81 4.76 18.35
CA ASP A 10 -5.23 5.69 19.32
C ASP A 10 -4.78 7.00 18.67
N GLY A 11 -4.91 8.11 19.39
CA GLY A 11 -4.62 9.45 18.87
C GLY A 11 -5.71 10.02 17.97
N GLY A 12 -6.90 9.41 17.92
CA GLY A 12 -8.04 9.91 17.16
C GLY A 12 -7.93 9.71 15.64
N VAL A 13 -6.99 8.87 15.20
CA VAL A 13 -6.81 8.55 13.77
C VAL A 13 -7.93 7.61 13.33
N VAL A 14 -8.63 7.97 12.25
CA VAL A 14 -9.65 7.12 11.65
C VAL A 14 -9.01 6.27 10.56
N GLU A 15 -9.04 4.95 10.73
CA GLU A 15 -8.61 3.96 9.75
C GLU A 15 -9.83 3.45 8.96
N ARG A 16 -9.73 3.49 7.63
CA ARG A 16 -10.75 2.95 6.72
C ARG A 16 -10.10 2.02 5.71
N ALA A 17 -10.48 0.75 5.72
CA ALA A 17 -10.17 -0.14 4.60
C ALA A 17 -11.08 0.20 3.43
N PHE A 18 -10.55 0.14 2.22
CA PHE A 18 -11.29 0.44 1.00
C PHE A 18 -10.91 -0.48 -0.15
N VAL A 19 -11.77 -0.49 -1.15
CA VAL A 19 -11.50 -1.04 -2.48
C VAL A 19 -11.72 0.06 -3.52
N LEU A 20 -10.75 0.26 -4.42
CA LEU A 20 -10.83 1.16 -5.57
C LEU A 20 -10.73 0.32 -6.85
N GLY A 21 -11.86 0.09 -7.53
CA GLY A 21 -11.92 -0.91 -8.59
C GLY A 21 -11.65 -2.30 -8.01
N GLU A 22 -10.52 -2.89 -8.37
CA GLU A 22 -10.06 -4.18 -7.84
C GLU A 22 -8.83 -4.03 -6.91
N VAL A 23 -8.55 -2.81 -6.45
CA VAL A 23 -7.37 -2.50 -5.65
C VAL A 23 -7.76 -2.28 -4.19
N PRO A 24 -7.49 -3.24 -3.28
CA PRO A 24 -7.62 -3.03 -1.85
C PRO A 24 -6.65 -1.96 -1.36
N GLY A 25 -7.04 -1.22 -0.33
CA GLY A 25 -6.20 -0.24 0.34
C GLY A 25 -6.68 0.11 1.73
N ILE A 26 -5.88 0.90 2.44
CA ILE A 26 -6.21 1.43 3.77
C ILE A 26 -5.90 2.93 3.76
N LEU A 27 -6.82 3.73 4.29
CA LEU A 27 -6.70 5.17 4.48
C LEU A 27 -6.70 5.46 5.99
N TRP A 28 -5.70 6.19 6.46
CA TRP A 28 -5.63 6.74 7.81
C TRP A 28 -5.79 8.25 7.74
N THR A 29 -6.81 8.76 8.43
CA THR A 29 -7.17 10.18 8.45
C THR A 29 -6.89 10.75 9.84
N PRO A 30 -6.08 11.82 9.97
CA PRO A 30 -5.81 12.43 11.28
C PRO A 30 -7.07 13.15 11.81
N PRO A 31 -7.20 13.33 13.13
CA PRO A 31 -8.36 13.99 13.73
C PRO A 31 -8.50 15.47 13.33
N SER A 32 -7.41 16.11 12.89
CA SER A 32 -7.40 17.48 12.38
C SER A 32 -8.02 17.63 10.99
N ALA A 33 -8.11 16.53 10.22
CA ALA A 33 -8.64 16.58 8.86
C ALA A 33 -10.16 16.66 8.86
N SER A 34 -10.71 17.56 8.05
CA SER A 34 -12.14 17.71 7.84
C SER A 34 -12.44 18.03 6.38
N ALA A 35 -13.73 18.10 6.01
CA ALA A 35 -14.13 18.50 4.66
C ALA A 35 -13.74 19.95 4.32
N SER A 36 -13.67 20.84 5.31
CA SER A 36 -13.27 22.25 5.14
C SER A 36 -11.77 22.48 5.35
N ALA A 37 -11.06 21.52 5.95
CA ALA A 37 -9.62 21.54 6.18
C ALA A 37 -9.02 20.16 5.84
N PRO A 38 -8.84 19.82 4.56
CA PRO A 38 -8.27 18.54 4.16
C PRO A 38 -6.79 18.46 4.57
N ALA A 39 -6.35 17.27 4.98
CA ALA A 39 -4.95 17.01 5.25
C ALA A 39 -4.19 16.63 3.96
N PRO A 40 -2.91 17.03 3.82
CA PRO A 40 -2.04 16.48 2.77
C PRO A 40 -1.92 14.95 2.90
N LEU A 41 -1.81 14.25 1.77
CA LEU A 41 -1.82 12.79 1.71
C LEU A 41 -0.43 12.23 1.39
N ILE A 42 0.03 11.28 2.20
CA ILE A 42 1.24 10.47 1.95
C ILE A 42 0.82 9.08 1.48
N LEU A 43 1.37 8.63 0.35
CA LEU A 43 1.24 7.24 -0.10
C LEU A 43 2.38 6.41 0.50
N LEU A 44 2.05 5.46 1.37
CA LEU A 44 3.01 4.58 2.02
C LEU A 44 3.36 3.39 1.10
N GLY A 45 4.64 3.29 0.73
CA GLY A 45 5.17 2.12 0.04
C GLY A 45 5.46 0.95 1.00
N HIS A 46 5.31 -0.28 0.50
CA HIS A 46 5.64 -1.51 1.23
C HIS A 46 6.16 -2.59 0.27
N PRO A 47 6.92 -3.60 0.75
CA PRO A 47 7.34 -4.72 -0.09
C PRO A 47 6.12 -5.58 -0.52
N PRO A 48 6.22 -6.38 -1.60
CA PRO A 48 5.14 -7.21 -2.13
C PRO A 48 4.88 -8.46 -1.26
N LEU A 49 4.61 -8.23 0.03
CA LEU A 49 4.29 -9.23 1.04
C LEU A 49 2.80 -9.25 1.39
N GLY A 50 2.00 -8.38 0.79
CA GLY A 50 0.57 -8.21 1.08
C GLY A 50 0.29 -7.22 2.22
N LEU A 51 -0.82 -6.49 2.12
CA LEU A 51 -1.27 -5.54 3.14
C LEU A 51 -1.45 -6.21 4.50
N ARG A 52 -2.03 -7.43 4.54
CA ARG A 52 -2.23 -8.18 5.79
C ARG A 52 -0.91 -8.38 6.56
N ARG A 53 0.15 -8.77 5.86
CA ARG A 53 1.47 -9.00 6.48
C ARG A 53 2.18 -7.71 6.83
N MET A 54 1.95 -6.66 6.04
CA MET A 54 2.58 -5.34 6.24
C MET A 54 1.83 -4.47 7.25
N TYR A 55 0.61 -4.84 7.64
CA TYR A 55 -0.29 -4.03 8.46
C TYR A 55 0.36 -3.43 9.71
N PRO A 56 1.08 -4.18 10.58
CA PRO A 56 1.65 -3.61 11.80
C PRO A 56 2.61 -2.43 11.52
N ARG A 57 3.47 -2.57 10.50
CA ARG A 57 4.44 -1.53 10.10
C ARG A 57 3.76 -0.34 9.43
N LEU A 58 2.72 -0.60 8.63
CA LEU A 58 1.95 0.45 7.95
C LEU A 58 1.15 1.28 8.95
N ALA A 59 0.46 0.63 9.90
CA ALA A 59 -0.32 1.30 10.92
C ALA A 59 0.55 2.15 11.87
N GLU A 60 1.76 1.68 12.22
CA GLU A 60 2.72 2.47 12.99
C GLU A 60 3.14 3.74 12.23
N ARG A 61 3.59 3.61 10.98
CA ARG A 61 3.98 4.75 10.13
C ARG A 61 2.82 5.72 9.91
N ALA A 62 1.62 5.20 9.71
CA ALA A 62 0.42 6.01 9.53
C ALA A 62 0.07 6.83 10.77
N ARG A 63 0.19 6.26 11.98
CA ARG A 63 0.01 7.01 13.24
C ARG A 63 1.06 8.11 13.39
N HIS A 64 2.31 7.84 13.03
CA HIS A 64 3.39 8.83 13.10
C HIS A 64 3.07 10.04 12.22
N VAL A 65 2.79 9.82 10.94
CA VAL A 65 2.50 10.94 10.02
C VAL A 65 1.15 11.62 10.32
N ALA A 66 0.20 10.91 10.90
CA ALA A 66 -1.06 11.50 11.36
C ALA A 66 -0.86 12.45 12.55
N ALA A 67 0.10 12.18 13.44
CA ALA A 67 0.47 13.11 14.50
C ALA A 67 1.07 14.41 13.94
N ASP A 68 1.73 14.34 12.78
CA ASP A 68 2.24 15.49 12.03
C ASP A 68 1.16 16.19 11.17
N GLY A 69 -0.10 15.72 11.23
CA GLY A 69 -1.22 16.32 10.51
C GLY A 69 -1.41 15.84 9.07
N TYR A 70 -0.72 14.78 8.65
CA TYR A 70 -0.87 14.19 7.32
C TYR A 70 -1.88 13.02 7.35
N ALA A 71 -2.66 12.88 6.28
CA ALA A 71 -3.33 11.63 5.98
C ALA A 71 -2.32 10.64 5.36
N ALA A 72 -2.54 9.35 5.55
CA ALA A 72 -1.76 8.31 4.92
C ALA A 72 -2.66 7.33 4.18
N ALA A 73 -2.23 6.86 3.01
CA ALA A 73 -2.87 5.76 2.32
C ALA A 73 -1.85 4.69 1.92
N THR A 74 -2.32 3.46 1.77
CA THR A 74 -1.58 2.36 1.14
C THR A 74 -2.52 1.62 0.20
N ILE A 75 -1.98 1.02 -0.85
CA ILE A 75 -2.72 0.17 -1.77
C ILE A 75 -1.99 -1.15 -1.93
N GLU A 76 -2.76 -2.22 -2.12
CA GLU A 76 -2.19 -3.54 -2.36
C GLU A 76 -1.42 -3.54 -3.70
N LEU A 77 -0.16 -3.99 -3.64
CA LEU A 77 0.69 -4.06 -4.82
C LEU A 77 0.16 -5.11 -5.81
N PRO A 78 0.41 -4.96 -7.12
CA PRO A 78 -0.07 -5.93 -8.08
C PRO A 78 0.48 -7.34 -7.79
N GLY A 79 -0.38 -8.35 -7.97
CA GLY A 79 -0.08 -9.75 -7.67
C GLY A 79 0.19 -10.04 -6.19
N SER A 80 -0.29 -9.20 -5.27
CA SER A 80 -0.20 -9.40 -3.81
C SER A 80 -1.57 -9.40 -3.16
N GLY A 81 -1.69 -10.08 -2.02
CA GLY A 81 -2.90 -10.09 -1.20
C GLY A 81 -4.14 -10.49 -2.00
N ASP A 82 -5.17 -9.64 -1.92
CA ASP A 82 -6.47 -9.89 -2.56
C ASP A 82 -6.61 -9.13 -3.90
N ARG A 83 -5.55 -8.45 -4.37
CA ARG A 83 -5.53 -7.81 -5.69
C ARG A 83 -5.35 -8.88 -6.78
N PRO A 84 -6.10 -8.85 -7.90
CA PRO A 84 -5.95 -9.82 -8.98
C PRO A 84 -4.51 -9.98 -9.44
N ARG A 85 -4.16 -11.23 -9.79
CA ARG A 85 -2.84 -11.55 -10.31
C ARG A 85 -2.62 -10.86 -11.65
N TRP A 86 -1.37 -10.45 -11.87
CA TRP A 86 -0.94 -9.85 -13.13
C TRP A 86 0.13 -10.76 -13.75
N PRO A 87 -0.22 -11.57 -14.77
CA PRO A 87 0.69 -12.53 -15.36
C PRO A 87 2.04 -11.94 -15.83
N ALA A 88 2.03 -10.74 -16.40
CA ALA A 88 3.27 -10.06 -16.82
C ALA A 88 4.20 -9.76 -15.63
N LEU A 89 3.65 -9.32 -14.49
CA LEU A 89 4.45 -9.07 -13.30
C LEU A 89 4.95 -10.38 -12.66
N ASP A 90 4.14 -11.44 -12.71
CA ASP A 90 4.57 -12.76 -12.24
C ASP A 90 5.73 -13.30 -13.10
N GLN A 91 5.67 -13.10 -14.41
CA GLN A 91 6.73 -13.43 -15.36
C GLN A 91 8.00 -12.61 -15.10
N ALA A 92 7.89 -11.28 -15.01
CA ALA A 92 9.03 -10.40 -14.72
C ALA A 92 9.72 -10.76 -13.39
N ARG A 93 8.95 -11.12 -12.35
CA ARG A 93 9.50 -11.60 -11.08
C ARG A 93 10.23 -12.95 -11.22
N ALA A 94 9.76 -13.84 -12.08
CA ALA A 94 10.42 -15.13 -12.34
C ALA A 94 11.74 -14.93 -13.08
N GLU A 95 11.76 -14.07 -14.10
CA GLU A 95 12.97 -13.70 -14.84
C GLU A 95 14.00 -13.03 -13.92
N LEU A 96 13.57 -12.11 -13.05
CA LEU A 96 14.45 -11.46 -12.09
C LEU A 96 15.12 -12.48 -11.17
N ARG A 97 14.34 -13.41 -10.61
CA ARG A 97 14.88 -14.46 -9.75
C ARG A 97 15.85 -15.36 -10.50
N GLY A 98 15.53 -15.75 -11.73
CA GLY A 98 16.40 -16.57 -12.58
C GLY A 98 17.75 -15.90 -12.84
N ALA A 99 17.76 -14.62 -13.24
CA ALA A 99 18.99 -13.86 -13.46
C ALA A 99 19.83 -13.74 -12.18
N MET A 100 19.17 -13.44 -11.04
CA MET A 100 19.85 -13.34 -9.74
C MET A 100 20.47 -14.68 -9.30
N GLU A 101 19.77 -15.80 -9.49
CA GLU A 101 20.26 -17.14 -9.15
C GLU A 101 21.42 -17.58 -10.05
N ALA A 102 21.40 -17.18 -11.32
CA ALA A 102 22.48 -17.45 -12.28
C ALA A 102 23.68 -16.50 -12.16
N GLY A 103 23.56 -15.41 -11.39
CA GLY A 103 24.57 -14.35 -11.32
C GLY A 103 24.67 -13.52 -12.60
N GLU A 104 23.60 -13.50 -13.41
CA GLU A 104 23.52 -12.76 -14.67
C GLU A 104 23.00 -11.33 -14.44
N PRO A 105 23.32 -10.38 -15.35
CA PRO A 105 22.74 -9.05 -15.32
C PRO A 105 21.21 -9.08 -15.44
N VAL A 106 20.53 -8.19 -14.72
CA VAL A 106 19.07 -8.00 -14.87
C VAL A 106 18.81 -7.28 -16.20
N GLY A 107 18.02 -7.92 -17.08
CA GLY A 107 17.71 -7.39 -18.41
C GLY A 107 16.87 -6.09 -18.37
N GLU A 108 17.08 -5.20 -19.35
CA GLU A 108 16.43 -3.88 -19.40
C GLU A 108 14.90 -3.95 -19.50
N GLY A 109 14.36 -4.96 -20.20
CA GLY A 109 12.90 -5.15 -20.36
C GLY A 109 12.16 -5.55 -19.08
N LEU A 110 12.88 -5.78 -17.98
CA LEU A 110 12.31 -6.19 -16.69
C LEU A 110 11.83 -5.00 -15.85
N VAL A 111 12.32 -3.80 -16.17
CA VAL A 111 12.01 -2.55 -15.44
C VAL A 111 10.70 -1.91 -15.92
N ASP A 112 10.25 -2.23 -17.14
CA ASP A 112 9.10 -1.60 -17.82
C ASP A 112 7.76 -2.35 -17.64
N ALA A 113 7.74 -3.43 -16.85
CA ALA A 113 6.59 -4.34 -16.68
C ALA A 113 5.58 -3.95 -15.58
#